data_AF-A0A820FUT3-F1
#
_entry.id   AF-A0A820FUT3-F1
#
_cell.length_a   1.000
_cell.length_b   1.000
_cell.length_c   1.000
_cell.angle_alpha   90.00
_cell.angle_beta   90.00
_cell.angle_gamma   90.00
#
_symmetry.space_group_name_H-M   'P 1'
#
loop_
_entity.id
_entity.type
_entity.pdbx_description
1 polymer ?
#
loop_
_entity_poly.entity_id
_entity_poly.type
_entity_poly.pdbx_seq_one_letter_code
_entity_poly.pdbx_strand_id
1 'polypeptide(L)'
;RLSNSSRISSSPPSSFVPTLSMKSMNNFSTQWTEKVLSESIPLNEYPRPHLKRKLWLNLNGIWPFTITSINETFPKIYDQFIRVPFPVESYLSGIQKRIDSTMFLWYKRKFNIQHFHINEQYRIILHFDKVDYETIVYINNRLVGLKHSGGYEPFSYDITSYLNHTNDNELIVRVWDPTNQWYQPRGKQMLDIDEPKSILYTPCSGIWGTVWLERVPNVYINRLQFKTKISSKQIRFIYRIDLFLPTLHSKYELIDLKKNKQRLLNIPYDEILNKSEDNYGYRLEIIISKQNFEHLITLTTNKINQDNEFIFPLSDINLWSPKNPYLYNIRIHLYKSDTFIEEISSYIGFRQISLCYWPDGLYRAPTDEAYKYDIEQMKLLGFNTLRKHMKTETSRWYYWCDVLGMLVWQDMPAGDSFEGYEIELEHDKQLRLHRDNRTNNLPLPFLVNENINPRKKLIRRYKSKLQ
;
A
#
# COMPACT_ATOMS: atom_id res chain seq x y z
N ARG A 1 -47.80 22.94 32.83
CA ARG A 1 -46.48 23.48 33.24
C ARG A 1 -45.46 22.35 33.10
N LEU A 2 -44.57 22.47 32.09
CA LEU A 2 -43.21 21.93 31.92
C LEU A 2 -42.96 20.44 32.28
N SER A 3 -42.82 19.51 31.33
CA SER A 3 -41.67 19.23 30.43
C SER A 3 -40.36 18.85 31.14
N ASN A 4 -39.91 17.60 30.96
CA ASN A 4 -38.48 17.27 30.95
C ASN A 4 -38.24 16.03 30.09
N SER A 5 -38.04 16.28 28.79
CA SER A 5 -37.36 15.37 27.86
C SER A 5 -35.86 15.58 27.98
N SER A 6 -35.13 14.65 28.61
CA SER A 6 -33.67 14.66 28.58
C SER A 6 -33.19 14.12 27.23
N ARG A 7 -32.81 15.04 26.33
CA ARG A 7 -32.06 14.77 25.11
C ARG A 7 -30.74 14.08 25.47
N ILE A 8 -30.53 12.87 24.95
CA ILE A 8 -29.21 12.24 24.93
C ILE A 8 -28.40 12.96 23.84
N SER A 9 -27.45 13.79 24.27
CA SER A 9 -26.50 14.48 23.38
C SER A 9 -25.49 13.47 22.83
N SER A 10 -25.46 13.30 21.50
CA SER A 10 -24.52 12.44 20.77
C SER A 10 -23.29 13.21 20.29
N SER A 11 -22.61 13.86 21.22
CA SER A 11 -21.29 14.49 20.99
C SER A 11 -20.21 13.52 21.48
N PRO A 12 -19.13 13.26 20.71
CA PRO A 12 -18.05 12.43 21.21
C PRO A 12 -17.36 13.17 22.37
N PRO A 13 -16.93 12.49 23.44
CA PRO A 13 -16.09 13.09 24.46
C PRO A 13 -14.79 13.57 23.79
N SER A 14 -14.43 14.84 23.98
CA SER A 14 -13.18 15.44 23.49
C SER A 14 -11.91 14.85 24.13
N SER A 15 -12.06 13.83 24.95
CA SER A 15 -11.00 13.06 25.58
C SER A 15 -11.58 11.74 26.09
N PHE A 16 -12.06 10.87 25.21
CA PHE A 16 -12.25 9.48 25.59
C PHE A 16 -10.88 8.81 25.59
N VAL A 17 -10.13 8.99 26.68
CA VAL A 17 -9.09 8.04 27.05
C VAL A 17 -9.85 6.78 27.42
N PRO A 18 -9.75 5.68 26.66
CA PRO A 18 -10.36 4.45 27.13
C PRO A 18 -9.72 4.18 28.48
N THR A 19 -10.54 4.05 29.54
CA THR A 19 -10.12 3.33 30.75
C THR A 19 -9.90 1.89 30.32
N LEU A 20 -8.74 1.67 29.69
CA LEU A 20 -8.12 0.39 29.53
C LEU A 20 -7.92 -0.09 30.95
N SER A 21 -8.71 -1.06 31.38
CA SER A 21 -8.32 -1.83 32.56
C SER A 21 -6.91 -2.34 32.25
N MET A 22 -5.92 -1.93 33.03
CA MET A 22 -4.59 -2.52 33.08
C MET A 22 -4.73 -3.99 33.49
N LYS A 23 -5.26 -4.84 32.61
CA LYS A 23 -5.26 -6.29 32.76
C LYS A 23 -4.21 -6.84 31.80
N SER A 24 -3.14 -7.29 32.45
CA SER A 24 -1.96 -8.03 32.00
C SER A 24 -1.07 -7.36 30.96
N MET A 25 0.01 -6.77 31.49
CA MET A 25 1.28 -6.49 30.82
C MET A 25 1.77 -7.72 30.03
N ASN A 26 1.88 -7.56 28.70
CA ASN A 26 2.92 -8.14 27.83
C ASN A 26 2.79 -7.62 26.38
N ASN A 27 2.27 -6.40 26.18
CA ASN A 27 2.25 -5.80 24.85
C ASN A 27 3.58 -5.10 24.63
N PHE A 28 4.37 -5.59 23.66
CA PHE A 28 5.52 -4.87 23.14
C PHE A 28 5.04 -3.55 22.54
N SER A 29 5.24 -2.46 23.27
CA SER A 29 4.99 -1.10 22.79
C SER A 29 6.26 -0.50 22.21
N THR A 30 6.09 0.49 21.34
CA THR A 30 7.18 1.33 20.85
C THR A 30 6.98 2.76 21.33
N GLN A 31 8.00 3.61 21.22
CA GLN A 31 7.87 5.04 21.53
C GLN A 31 6.75 5.74 20.74
N TRP A 32 6.35 5.19 19.59
CA TRP A 32 5.28 5.74 18.76
C TRP A 32 3.88 5.29 19.19
N THR A 33 3.77 4.23 20.00
CA THR A 33 2.48 3.73 20.49
C THR A 33 1.76 4.81 21.31
N GLU A 34 2.46 5.46 22.24
CA GLU A 34 1.88 6.52 23.08
C GLU A 34 1.47 7.76 22.26
N LYS A 35 2.25 8.10 21.24
CA LYS A 35 1.92 9.18 20.30
C LYS A 35 0.60 8.90 19.57
N VAL A 36 0.46 7.71 18.99
CA VAL A 36 -0.78 7.31 18.28
C VAL A 36 -2.00 7.30 19.22
N LEU A 37 -1.82 6.83 20.45
CA LEU A 37 -2.91 6.74 21.42
C LEU A 37 -3.36 8.12 21.93
N SER A 38 -2.45 9.09 22.00
CA SER A 38 -2.74 10.47 22.43
C SER A 38 -3.28 11.37 21.31
N GLU A 39 -3.04 11.05 20.05
CA GLU A 39 -3.56 11.80 18.90
C GLU A 39 -5.04 11.48 18.61
N SER A 40 -5.83 12.51 18.28
CA SER A 40 -7.22 12.34 17.85
C SER A 40 -7.34 11.87 16.39
N ILE A 41 -6.34 12.23 15.56
CA ILE A 41 -6.26 11.89 14.13
C ILE A 41 -4.84 11.35 13.87
N PRO A 42 -4.63 10.03 13.93
CA PRO A 42 -3.34 9.44 13.62
C PRO A 42 -3.05 9.51 12.12
N LEU A 43 -1.76 9.54 11.75
CA LEU A 43 -1.30 9.60 10.35
C LEU A 43 -1.94 10.77 9.59
N ASN A 44 -1.78 11.99 10.13
CA ASN A 44 -2.44 13.20 9.62
C ASN A 44 -1.73 13.86 8.41
N GLU A 45 -0.72 13.20 7.85
CA GLU A 45 -0.12 13.55 6.57
C GLU A 45 -1.03 13.17 5.38
N TYR A 46 -0.87 13.88 4.26
CA TYR A 46 -1.63 13.60 3.05
C TYR A 46 -1.24 12.22 2.47
N PRO A 47 -2.19 11.28 2.25
CA PRO A 47 -1.84 9.87 1.99
C PRO A 47 -1.14 9.59 0.65
N ARG A 48 -1.26 10.48 -0.35
CA ARG A 48 -0.69 10.27 -1.70
C ARG A 48 0.45 11.27 -1.99
N PRO A 49 1.66 11.06 -1.46
CA PRO A 49 2.76 12.03 -1.63
C PRO A 49 3.17 12.23 -3.10
N HIS A 50 2.83 11.30 -4.00
CA HIS A 50 3.08 11.38 -5.43
C HIS A 50 2.01 12.17 -6.22
N LEU A 51 0.87 12.52 -5.61
CA LEU A 51 -0.22 13.28 -6.22
C LEU A 51 -0.96 14.07 -5.13
N LYS A 52 -0.31 15.13 -4.63
CA LYS A 52 -0.77 15.92 -3.50
C LYS A 52 -1.71 17.04 -3.92
N ARG A 53 -2.88 17.08 -3.28
CA ARG A 53 -3.84 18.19 -3.35
C ARG A 53 -3.84 19.01 -2.07
N LYS A 54 -4.21 20.28 -2.20
CA LYS A 54 -4.31 21.22 -1.07
C LYS A 54 -5.59 21.02 -0.26
N LEU A 55 -6.71 20.75 -0.92
CA LEU A 55 -8.02 20.67 -0.29
C LEU A 55 -8.44 19.21 -0.09
N TRP A 56 -8.22 18.75 1.13
CA TRP A 56 -8.54 17.40 1.56
C TRP A 56 -8.92 17.37 3.05
N LEU A 57 -9.59 16.31 3.48
CA LEU A 57 -9.94 16.09 4.89
C LEU A 57 -9.56 14.67 5.29
N ASN A 58 -8.72 14.53 6.31
CA ASN A 58 -8.44 13.24 6.93
C ASN A 58 -9.65 12.76 7.76
N LEU A 59 -10.09 11.53 7.55
CA LEU A 59 -11.18 10.91 8.29
C LEU A 59 -10.70 9.91 9.35
N ASN A 60 -9.38 9.71 9.52
CA ASN A 60 -8.82 8.88 10.58
C ASN A 60 -9.24 9.35 11.98
N GLY A 61 -9.09 8.45 12.94
CA GLY A 61 -9.42 8.68 14.34
C GLY A 61 -10.39 7.64 14.88
N ILE A 62 -11.11 7.99 15.95
CA ILE A 62 -12.01 7.08 16.63
C ILE A 62 -13.39 7.08 15.94
N TRP A 63 -13.86 5.90 15.54
CA TRP A 63 -15.11 5.67 14.83
C TRP A 63 -16.01 4.75 15.66
N PRO A 64 -17.31 5.07 15.83
CA PRO A 64 -18.30 4.08 16.24
C PRO A 64 -18.20 2.81 15.40
N PHE A 65 -18.24 1.66 16.07
CA PHE A 65 -17.94 0.35 15.51
C PHE A 65 -18.85 -0.72 16.10
N THR A 66 -19.13 -1.75 15.31
CA THR A 66 -19.73 -2.99 15.82
C THR A 66 -19.43 -4.16 14.89
N ILE A 67 -19.63 -5.38 15.40
CA ILE A 67 -19.46 -6.62 14.67
C ILE A 67 -20.78 -7.37 14.72
N THR A 68 -21.30 -7.76 13.56
CA THR A 68 -22.55 -8.50 13.44
C THR A 68 -22.31 -9.87 12.81
N SER A 69 -23.30 -10.77 12.91
CA SER A 69 -23.32 -11.94 12.02
C SER A 69 -23.49 -11.51 10.55
N ILE A 70 -22.99 -12.30 9.61
CA ILE A 70 -23.24 -12.09 8.16
C ILE A 70 -24.73 -12.16 7.77
N ASN A 71 -25.58 -12.75 8.62
CA ASN A 71 -27.03 -12.82 8.40
C ASN A 71 -27.75 -11.52 8.75
N GLU A 72 -27.07 -10.61 9.46
CA GLU A 72 -27.60 -9.30 9.80
C GLU A 72 -27.35 -8.31 8.67
N THR A 73 -28.30 -7.39 8.49
CA THR A 73 -28.17 -6.30 7.52
C THR A 73 -27.54 -5.09 8.20
N PHE A 74 -28.28 -4.00 8.31
CA PHE A 74 -27.77 -2.74 8.85
C PHE A 74 -27.86 -2.74 10.38
N PRO A 75 -26.76 -2.54 11.11
CA PRO A 75 -26.79 -2.51 12.56
C PRO A 75 -27.54 -1.28 13.06
N LYS A 76 -28.35 -1.45 14.11
CA LYS A 76 -29.03 -0.35 14.79
C LYS A 76 -28.17 0.30 15.88
N ILE A 77 -27.17 -0.42 16.38
CA ILE A 77 -26.34 -0.04 17.53
C ILE A 77 -24.87 -0.16 17.13
N TYR A 78 -24.07 0.84 17.50
CA TYR A 78 -22.61 0.83 17.42
C TYR A 78 -22.08 0.94 18.84
N ASP A 79 -21.82 -0.19 19.46
CA ASP A 79 -21.53 -0.35 20.89
C ASP A 79 -20.03 -0.26 21.23
N GLN A 80 -19.17 -0.22 20.22
CA GLN A 80 -17.73 -0.15 20.35
C GLN A 80 -17.16 1.06 19.61
N PHE A 81 -15.88 1.31 19.83
CA PHE A 81 -15.14 2.36 19.14
C PHE A 81 -13.82 1.80 18.65
N ILE A 82 -13.56 1.96 17.35
CA ILE A 82 -12.32 1.53 16.71
C ILE A 82 -11.50 2.74 16.28
N ARG A 83 -10.18 2.66 16.43
CA ARG A 83 -9.26 3.66 15.89
C ARG A 83 -8.86 3.31 14.46
N VAL A 84 -9.39 4.05 13.50
CA VAL A 84 -9.00 4.00 12.09
C VAL A 84 -7.70 4.79 11.90
N PRO A 85 -6.69 4.25 11.19
CA PRO A 85 -6.75 3.10 10.28
C PRO A 85 -5.97 1.88 10.79
N PHE A 86 -6.26 1.40 12.00
CA PHE A 86 -5.57 0.22 12.53
C PHE A 86 -6.43 -1.05 12.37
N PRO A 87 -5.85 -2.20 11.94
CA PRO A 87 -6.57 -3.46 11.79
C PRO A 87 -7.30 -3.86 13.07
N VAL A 88 -8.44 -4.55 12.94
CA VAL A 88 -9.27 -4.95 14.09
C VAL A 88 -8.47 -5.76 15.12
N GLU A 89 -7.59 -6.65 14.66
CA GLU A 89 -6.75 -7.52 15.49
C GLU A 89 -5.66 -6.76 16.27
N SER A 90 -5.31 -5.54 15.84
CA SER A 90 -4.20 -4.79 16.42
C SER A 90 -4.54 -4.15 17.77
N TYR A 91 -3.54 -3.97 18.62
CA TYR A 91 -3.68 -3.23 19.88
C TYR A 91 -4.09 -1.76 19.64
N LEU A 92 -3.56 -1.14 18.59
CA LEU A 92 -3.80 0.27 18.29
C LEU A 92 -5.23 0.57 17.86
N SER A 93 -5.97 -0.43 17.35
CA SER A 93 -7.38 -0.28 16.99
C SER A 93 -8.29 -0.14 18.22
N GLY A 94 -7.87 -0.70 19.36
CA GLY A 94 -8.66 -0.81 20.59
C GLY A 94 -9.64 -1.98 20.61
N ILE A 95 -9.71 -2.82 19.56
CA ILE A 95 -10.64 -3.94 19.48
C ILE A 95 -9.97 -5.29 19.81
N GLN A 96 -8.80 -5.58 19.23
CA GLN A 96 -8.01 -6.80 19.47
C GLN A 96 -8.81 -8.12 19.36
N LYS A 97 -9.65 -8.22 18.33
CA LYS A 97 -10.50 -9.39 18.10
C LYS A 97 -10.16 -10.04 16.77
N ARG A 98 -10.07 -11.38 16.75
CA ARG A 98 -9.95 -12.16 15.51
C ARG A 98 -11.29 -12.14 14.77
N ILE A 99 -11.24 -11.92 13.46
CA ILE A 99 -12.39 -11.87 12.56
C ILE A 99 -12.42 -13.12 11.69
N ASP A 100 -13.58 -13.75 11.55
CA ASP A 100 -13.76 -14.93 10.69
C ASP A 100 -14.85 -14.70 9.62
N SER A 101 -15.04 -15.71 8.76
CA SER A 101 -15.99 -15.64 7.64
C SER A 101 -17.46 -15.42 8.03
N THR A 102 -17.82 -15.56 9.30
CA THR A 102 -19.20 -15.41 9.80
C THR A 102 -19.53 -14.01 10.31
N MET A 103 -18.57 -13.08 10.25
CA MET A 103 -18.67 -11.75 10.84
C MET A 103 -18.64 -10.61 9.80
N PHE A 104 -19.50 -9.60 9.96
CA PHE A 104 -19.34 -8.31 9.30
C PHE A 104 -18.82 -7.27 10.28
N LEU A 105 -17.89 -6.45 9.80
CA LEU A 105 -17.33 -5.31 10.51
C LEU A 105 -18.06 -4.05 10.04
N TRP A 106 -18.67 -3.31 10.96
CA TRP A 106 -19.42 -2.11 10.65
C TRP A 106 -18.76 -0.89 11.29
N TYR A 107 -18.38 0.05 10.44
CA TYR A 107 -17.78 1.32 10.81
C TYR A 107 -18.77 2.44 10.54
N LYS A 108 -18.78 3.47 11.40
CA LYS A 108 -19.61 4.65 11.20
C LYS A 108 -18.83 5.91 11.58
N ARG A 109 -18.94 6.95 10.76
CA ARG A 109 -18.26 8.23 10.96
C ARG A 109 -19.12 9.39 10.51
N LYS A 110 -19.17 10.45 11.33
CA LYS A 110 -19.73 11.74 10.92
C LYS A 110 -18.61 12.65 10.40
N PHE A 111 -18.93 13.47 9.41
CA PHE A 111 -18.04 14.48 8.87
C PHE A 111 -18.83 15.64 8.26
N ASN A 112 -18.21 16.80 8.16
CA ASN A 112 -18.76 17.96 7.44
C ASN A 112 -17.89 18.32 6.25
N ILE A 113 -18.49 19.00 5.28
CA ILE A 113 -17.82 19.43 4.04
C ILE A 113 -17.83 20.96 3.88
N GLN A 114 -18.18 21.71 4.93
CA GLN A 114 -18.37 23.16 4.87
C GLN A 114 -17.09 23.88 4.40
N HIS A 115 -15.92 23.43 4.88
CA HIS A 115 -14.62 23.98 4.50
C HIS A 115 -14.24 23.74 3.02
N PHE A 116 -14.93 22.82 2.32
CA PHE A 116 -14.69 22.60 0.90
C PHE A 116 -15.37 23.62 -0.01
N HIS A 117 -16.32 24.43 0.47
CA HIS A 117 -17.03 25.43 -0.34
C HIS A 117 -17.47 24.87 -1.71
N ILE A 118 -18.23 23.76 -1.68
CA ILE A 118 -18.61 23.05 -2.90
C ILE A 118 -19.68 23.81 -3.69
N ASN A 119 -19.53 23.80 -5.01
CA ASN A 119 -20.50 24.31 -5.98
C ASN A 119 -20.50 23.35 -7.19
N GLU A 120 -21.22 23.70 -8.26
CA GLU A 120 -21.37 22.86 -9.47
C GLU A 120 -20.05 22.53 -10.20
N GLN A 121 -18.96 23.24 -9.90
CA GLN A 121 -17.65 23.04 -10.54
C GLN A 121 -16.80 21.99 -9.82
N TYR A 122 -17.17 21.61 -8.60
CA TYR A 122 -16.37 20.74 -7.73
C TYR A 122 -17.10 19.47 -7.35
N ARG A 123 -16.31 18.45 -7.06
CA ARG A 123 -16.71 17.12 -6.62
C ARG A 123 -15.97 16.76 -5.35
N ILE A 124 -16.58 15.89 -4.54
CA ILE A 124 -15.93 15.27 -3.38
C ILE A 124 -15.67 13.80 -3.69
N ILE A 125 -14.39 13.43 -3.66
CA ILE A 125 -13.96 12.05 -3.80
C ILE A 125 -13.64 11.51 -2.41
N LEU A 126 -14.30 10.41 -2.03
CA LEU A 126 -13.96 9.64 -0.84
C LEU A 126 -12.96 8.56 -1.22
N HIS A 127 -11.84 8.53 -0.51
CA HIS A 127 -10.74 7.60 -0.75
C HIS A 127 -10.53 6.68 0.46
N PHE A 128 -10.20 5.43 0.16
CA PHE A 128 -9.68 4.45 1.08
C PHE A 128 -8.32 4.01 0.57
N ASP A 129 -7.28 4.11 1.42
CA ASP A 129 -5.96 3.61 1.04
C ASP A 129 -5.96 2.09 1.01
N LYS A 130 -6.41 1.44 2.11
CA LYS A 130 -6.45 -0.03 2.22
C LYS A 130 -7.54 -0.50 3.16
N VAL A 131 -8.31 -1.49 2.73
CA VAL A 131 -9.35 -2.16 3.52
C VAL A 131 -9.34 -3.65 3.20
N ASP A 132 -9.04 -4.51 4.17
CA ASP A 132 -9.05 -5.96 3.98
C ASP A 132 -10.42 -6.52 4.44
N TYR A 133 -11.27 -7.11 3.60
CA TYR A 133 -11.09 -7.38 2.16
C TYR A 133 -12.25 -6.84 1.32
N GLU A 134 -13.46 -7.31 1.58
CA GLU A 134 -14.65 -6.95 0.82
C GLU A 134 -15.37 -5.77 1.46
N THR A 135 -15.49 -4.66 0.74
CA THR A 135 -15.98 -3.40 1.29
C THR A 135 -17.22 -2.88 0.57
N ILE A 136 -18.22 -2.46 1.36
CA ILE A 136 -19.41 -1.73 0.88
C ILE A 136 -19.49 -0.40 1.64
N VAL A 137 -19.73 0.69 0.92
CA VAL A 137 -19.75 2.05 1.46
C VAL A 137 -21.13 2.67 1.30
N TYR A 138 -21.58 3.37 2.34
CA TYR A 138 -22.82 4.13 2.35
C TYR A 138 -22.53 5.57 2.79
N ILE A 139 -23.19 6.52 2.15
CA ILE A 139 -23.24 7.92 2.56
C ILE A 139 -24.69 8.28 2.83
N ASN A 140 -25.00 8.78 4.03
CA ASN A 140 -26.35 9.16 4.44
C ASN A 140 -27.38 8.03 4.16
N ASN A 141 -27.03 6.79 4.55
CA ASN A 141 -27.81 5.55 4.33
C ASN A 141 -28.07 5.16 2.87
N ARG A 142 -27.35 5.76 1.91
CA ARG A 142 -27.42 5.41 0.49
C ARG A 142 -26.16 4.68 0.07
N LEU A 143 -26.31 3.56 -0.63
CA LEU A 143 -25.20 2.78 -1.17
C LEU A 143 -24.41 3.62 -2.18
N VAL A 144 -23.09 3.66 -2.02
CA VAL A 144 -22.17 4.37 -2.89
C VAL A 144 -21.41 3.38 -3.76
N GLY A 145 -21.62 3.47 -5.07
CA GLY A 145 -20.86 2.70 -6.05
C GLY A 145 -21.06 1.19 -5.94
N LEU A 146 -20.14 0.44 -6.54
CA LEU A 146 -20.07 -1.02 -6.43
C LEU A 146 -19.18 -1.42 -5.27
N LYS A 147 -19.42 -2.62 -4.75
CA LYS A 147 -18.56 -3.29 -3.78
C LYS A 147 -17.10 -3.35 -4.26
N HIS A 148 -16.17 -3.07 -3.35
CA HIS A 148 -14.74 -3.27 -3.57
C HIS A 148 -14.27 -4.62 -3.01
N SER A 149 -13.28 -5.24 -3.64
CA SER A 149 -12.62 -6.46 -3.15
C SER A 149 -11.12 -6.30 -3.41
N GLY A 150 -10.32 -6.25 -2.35
CA GLY A 150 -8.88 -5.99 -2.43
C GLY A 150 -8.31 -5.47 -1.12
N GLY A 151 -7.45 -6.25 -0.46
CA GLY A 151 -6.90 -5.86 0.85
C GLY A 151 -5.77 -4.83 0.81
N TYR A 152 -5.12 -4.67 -0.35
CA TYR A 152 -3.87 -3.91 -0.50
C TYR A 152 -3.95 -2.79 -1.53
N GLU A 153 -5.09 -2.65 -2.20
CA GLU A 153 -5.27 -1.69 -3.29
C GLU A 153 -6.17 -0.52 -2.84
N PRO A 154 -5.79 0.72 -3.18
CA PRO A 154 -6.63 1.87 -2.89
C PRO A 154 -7.84 1.90 -3.82
N PHE A 155 -8.96 2.40 -3.30
CA PHE A 155 -10.18 2.64 -4.07
C PHE A 155 -10.85 3.93 -3.65
N SER A 156 -11.74 4.42 -4.50
CA SER A 156 -12.41 5.69 -4.26
C SER A 156 -13.78 5.77 -4.91
N TYR A 157 -14.61 6.68 -4.40
CA TYR A 157 -15.92 6.97 -4.93
C TYR A 157 -16.15 8.47 -5.03
N ASP A 158 -16.74 8.92 -6.14
CA ASP A 158 -17.37 10.23 -6.20
C ASP A 158 -18.66 10.19 -5.36
N ILE A 159 -18.66 10.90 -4.23
CA ILE A 159 -19.78 10.94 -3.29
C ILE A 159 -20.59 12.22 -3.40
N THR A 160 -20.31 13.07 -4.38
CA THR A 160 -20.86 14.43 -4.48
C THR A 160 -22.39 14.47 -4.40
N SER A 161 -23.08 13.58 -5.13
CA SER A 161 -24.55 13.51 -5.18
C SER A 161 -25.22 12.90 -3.95
N TYR A 162 -24.43 12.37 -3.00
CA TYR A 162 -24.93 11.75 -1.78
C TYR A 162 -24.86 12.68 -0.56
N LEU A 163 -24.19 13.83 -0.70
CA LEU A 163 -23.84 14.71 0.41
C LEU A 163 -24.96 15.71 0.75
N ASN A 164 -25.12 15.96 2.05
CA ASN A 164 -25.78 17.13 2.59
C ASN A 164 -24.77 18.29 2.60
N HIS A 165 -25.11 19.39 1.94
CA HIS A 165 -24.21 20.55 1.80
C HIS A 165 -24.16 21.45 3.04
N THR A 166 -25.23 21.46 3.84
CA THR A 166 -25.39 22.36 4.99
C THR A 166 -25.21 21.67 6.33
N ASN A 167 -25.48 20.37 6.39
CA ASN A 167 -25.47 19.56 7.60
C ASN A 167 -24.32 18.54 7.60
N ASP A 168 -24.11 17.90 8.74
CA ASP A 168 -23.22 16.74 8.83
C ASP A 168 -23.67 15.62 7.87
N ASN A 169 -22.67 14.88 7.43
CA ASN A 169 -22.80 13.69 6.61
C ASN A 169 -22.38 12.48 7.42
N GLU A 170 -22.97 11.34 7.09
CA GLU A 170 -22.68 10.06 7.74
C GLU A 170 -22.08 9.08 6.72
N LEU A 171 -20.88 8.60 7.02
CA LEU A 171 -20.19 7.52 6.33
C LEU A 171 -20.40 6.23 7.11
N ILE A 172 -20.89 5.20 6.43
CA ILE A 172 -20.97 3.83 6.96
C ILE A 172 -20.22 2.90 6.03
N VAL A 173 -19.38 2.04 6.62
CA VAL A 173 -18.57 1.07 5.88
C VAL A 173 -18.83 -0.31 6.46
N ARG A 174 -19.19 -1.25 5.61
CA ARG A 174 -19.27 -2.67 5.95
C ARG A 174 -18.08 -3.38 5.32
N VAL A 175 -17.33 -4.11 6.13
CA VAL A 175 -16.21 -4.94 5.68
C VAL A 175 -16.49 -6.40 6.00
N TRP A 176 -16.16 -7.28 5.07
CA TRP A 176 -16.14 -8.74 5.26
C TRP A 176 -14.75 -9.27 4.88
N ASP A 177 -14.12 -9.97 5.81
CA ASP A 177 -12.80 -10.58 5.62
C ASP A 177 -12.79 -12.01 6.15
N PRO A 178 -12.99 -13.01 5.27
CA PRO A 178 -12.90 -14.42 5.65
C PRO A 178 -11.45 -14.95 5.76
N THR A 179 -10.43 -14.13 5.47
CA THR A 179 -9.01 -14.50 5.50
C THR A 179 -8.69 -15.79 4.72
N ASN A 180 -8.47 -16.92 5.40
CA ASN A 180 -8.15 -18.23 4.80
C ASN A 180 -9.35 -19.17 4.70
N GLN A 181 -10.55 -18.76 5.15
CA GLN A 181 -11.78 -19.53 5.06
C GLN A 181 -12.55 -19.28 3.75
N TRP A 182 -11.97 -18.48 2.83
CA TRP A 182 -12.51 -18.22 1.50
C TRP A 182 -11.38 -18.04 0.47
N TYR A 183 -11.76 -17.94 -0.80
CA TYR A 183 -10.84 -17.64 -1.89
C TYR A 183 -10.57 -16.13 -1.99
N GLN A 184 -9.43 -15.68 -1.45
CA GLN A 184 -8.92 -14.31 -1.59
C GLN A 184 -7.37 -14.25 -1.62
N PRO A 185 -6.76 -13.20 -2.17
CA PRO A 185 -5.34 -12.92 -1.99
C PRO A 185 -5.06 -12.51 -0.53
N ARG A 186 -4.65 -13.46 0.32
CA ARG A 186 -4.45 -13.25 1.77
C ARG A 186 -2.99 -13.02 2.19
N GLY A 187 -2.05 -13.09 1.26
CA GLY A 187 -0.62 -13.14 1.59
C GLY A 187 -0.31 -14.28 2.56
N LYS A 188 0.48 -14.00 3.62
CA LYS A 188 0.82 -14.98 4.66
C LYS A 188 -0.13 -14.94 5.88
N GLN A 189 -1.34 -14.39 5.76
CA GLN A 189 -2.30 -14.25 6.87
C GLN A 189 -3.15 -15.53 7.09
N MET A 190 -3.34 -16.00 8.33
CA MET A 190 -4.16 -17.20 8.63
C MET A 190 -4.83 -17.14 10.01
N LEU A 191 -6.07 -17.63 10.13
CA LEU A 191 -6.83 -17.64 11.39
C LEU A 191 -6.35 -18.68 12.41
N ASP A 192 -5.87 -19.84 11.94
CA ASP A 192 -5.49 -20.99 12.76
C ASP A 192 -4.04 -20.90 13.30
N ILE A 193 -3.69 -19.82 14.00
CA ILE A 193 -2.33 -19.56 14.52
C ILE A 193 -2.05 -20.20 15.89
N ASP A 194 -3.00 -20.94 16.45
CA ASP A 194 -2.85 -21.52 17.78
C ASP A 194 -1.77 -22.63 17.83
N GLU A 195 -1.29 -23.08 16.67
CA GLU A 195 0.04 -23.69 16.51
C GLU A 195 0.85 -22.94 15.46
N PRO A 196 2.05 -22.39 15.77
CA PRO A 196 2.92 -21.75 14.78
C PRO A 196 3.50 -22.82 13.85
N LYS A 197 2.71 -23.18 12.83
CA LYS A 197 3.12 -24.02 11.72
C LYS A 197 3.46 -23.10 10.56
N SER A 198 4.74 -22.84 10.35
CA SER A 198 5.27 -22.15 9.17
C SER A 198 5.30 -20.61 9.26
N ILE A 199 5.49 -19.98 8.10
CA ILE A 199 5.76 -18.57 7.83
C ILE A 199 4.52 -17.65 7.95
N LEU A 200 3.44 -18.11 8.59
CA LEU A 200 2.14 -17.44 8.56
C LEU A 200 1.97 -16.46 9.74
N TYR A 201 1.31 -15.33 9.51
CA TYR A 201 1.16 -14.21 10.44
C TYR A 201 -0.30 -13.96 10.81
N THR A 202 -0.49 -13.23 11.92
CA THR A 202 -1.79 -12.75 12.39
C THR A 202 -2.57 -12.05 11.27
N PRO A 203 -3.87 -12.34 11.11
CA PRO A 203 -4.73 -11.61 10.18
C PRO A 203 -4.80 -10.11 10.49
N CYS A 204 -5.07 -9.32 9.46
CA CYS A 204 -5.20 -7.87 9.49
C CYS A 204 -6.47 -7.48 8.74
N SER A 205 -7.60 -7.53 9.43
CA SER A 205 -8.91 -7.25 8.85
C SER A 205 -9.36 -5.81 9.07
N GLY A 206 -10.26 -5.34 8.21
CA GLY A 206 -10.88 -4.02 8.33
C GLY A 206 -10.09 -2.90 7.66
N ILE A 207 -10.33 -1.66 8.10
CA ILE A 207 -9.68 -0.47 7.54
C ILE A 207 -8.29 -0.33 8.15
N TRP A 208 -7.25 -0.60 7.36
CA TRP A 208 -5.86 -0.54 7.81
C TRP A 208 -4.99 0.49 7.06
N GLY A 209 -5.60 1.25 6.14
CA GLY A 209 -5.01 2.44 5.52
C GLY A 209 -5.88 3.69 5.73
N THR A 210 -5.29 4.88 5.57
CA THR A 210 -5.99 6.16 5.80
C THR A 210 -7.27 6.27 4.96
N VAL A 211 -8.30 6.87 5.54
CA VAL A 211 -9.53 7.27 4.84
C VAL A 211 -9.58 8.79 4.75
N TRP A 212 -9.83 9.35 3.57
CA TRP A 212 -9.84 10.80 3.40
C TRP A 212 -10.78 11.27 2.29
N LEU A 213 -11.10 12.55 2.31
CA LEU A 213 -11.83 13.23 1.25
C LEU A 213 -10.90 14.14 0.45
N GLU A 214 -11.15 14.29 -0.84
CA GLU A 214 -10.55 15.31 -1.68
C GLU A 214 -11.63 16.13 -2.38
N ARG A 215 -11.44 17.45 -2.43
CA ARG A 215 -12.20 18.32 -3.34
C ARG A 215 -11.46 18.42 -4.66
N VAL A 216 -12.10 17.99 -5.73
CA VAL A 216 -11.54 18.03 -7.09
C VAL A 216 -12.47 18.83 -8.02
N PRO A 217 -11.96 19.50 -9.06
CA PRO A 217 -12.81 20.04 -10.12
C PRO A 217 -13.50 18.93 -10.92
N ASN A 218 -14.48 19.26 -11.75
CA ASN A 218 -15.18 18.30 -12.62
C ASN A 218 -14.25 17.54 -13.58
N VAL A 219 -13.15 18.17 -14.01
CA VAL A 219 -12.06 17.55 -14.77
C VAL A 219 -10.80 17.72 -13.95
N TYR A 220 -10.13 16.62 -13.63
CA TYR A 220 -8.97 16.65 -12.74
C TYR A 220 -7.89 15.61 -13.11
N ILE A 221 -6.67 15.82 -12.65
CA ILE A 221 -5.51 14.96 -12.82
C ILE A 221 -5.72 13.70 -11.98
N ASN A 222 -6.03 12.61 -12.65
CA ASN A 222 -6.33 11.34 -12.02
C ASN A 222 -5.06 10.55 -11.70
N ARG A 223 -4.09 10.56 -12.61
CA ARG A 223 -2.90 9.71 -12.53
C ARG A 223 -1.65 10.44 -13.02
N LEU A 224 -0.55 10.16 -12.34
CA LEU A 224 0.80 10.54 -12.73
C LEU A 224 1.65 9.30 -12.90
N GLN A 225 2.39 9.20 -14.00
CA GLN A 225 3.42 8.20 -14.19
C GLN A 225 4.68 8.85 -14.73
N PHE A 226 5.80 8.58 -14.06
CA PHE A 226 7.13 9.05 -14.45
C PHE A 226 8.04 7.85 -14.68
N LYS A 227 8.82 7.90 -15.76
CA LYS A 227 9.87 6.93 -16.09
C LYS A 227 11.13 7.69 -16.48
N THR A 228 12.27 7.13 -16.14
CA THR A 228 13.57 7.72 -16.49
C THR A 228 14.40 6.68 -17.24
N LYS A 229 14.98 7.08 -18.37
CA LYS A 229 16.03 6.33 -19.04
C LYS A 229 17.30 7.17 -19.07
N ILE A 230 18.42 6.58 -18.66
CA ILE A 230 19.70 7.28 -18.50
C ILE A 230 20.68 6.70 -19.52
N SER A 231 21.40 7.57 -20.23
CA SER A 231 22.56 7.20 -21.04
C SER A 231 23.79 7.98 -20.61
N SER A 232 24.92 7.78 -21.28
CA SER A 232 26.21 8.41 -20.94
C SER A 232 26.22 9.94 -20.98
N LYS A 233 25.26 10.58 -21.68
CA LYS A 233 25.22 12.04 -21.86
C LYS A 233 23.89 12.70 -21.52
N GLN A 234 22.81 11.92 -21.44
CA GLN A 234 21.46 12.48 -21.33
C GLN A 234 20.55 11.63 -20.46
N ILE A 235 19.53 12.28 -19.93
CA ILE A 235 18.42 11.65 -19.21
C ILE A 235 17.15 11.91 -20.02
N ARG A 236 16.51 10.82 -20.42
CA ARG A 236 15.18 10.85 -21.04
C ARG A 236 14.13 10.72 -19.94
N PHE A 237 13.42 11.81 -19.70
CA PHE A 237 12.27 11.89 -18.79
C PHE A 237 11.00 11.61 -19.58
N ILE A 238 10.37 10.46 -19.32
CA ILE A 238 9.11 10.07 -19.93
C ILE A 238 8.01 10.24 -18.88
N TYR A 239 6.95 10.95 -19.22
CA TYR A 239 5.85 11.21 -18.30
C TYR A 239 4.49 11.03 -18.97
N ARG A 240 3.54 10.51 -18.21
CA ARG A 240 2.12 10.41 -18.59
C ARG A 240 1.28 11.00 -17.48
N ILE A 241 0.36 11.88 -17.86
CA ILE A 241 -0.57 12.55 -16.96
C ILE A 241 -1.96 12.30 -17.51
N ASP A 242 -2.75 11.54 -16.76
CA ASP A 242 -4.12 11.20 -17.16
C ASP A 242 -5.12 12.11 -16.44
N LEU A 243 -6.08 12.66 -17.19
CA LEU A 243 -7.19 13.44 -16.66
C LEU A 243 -8.46 12.59 -16.59
N PHE A 244 -9.17 12.68 -15.47
CA PHE A 244 -10.56 12.24 -15.39
C PHE A 244 -11.46 13.18 -16.20
N LEU A 245 -12.20 12.61 -17.17
CA LEU A 245 -13.12 13.32 -18.04
C LEU A 245 -14.54 12.74 -17.84
N PRO A 246 -15.53 13.53 -17.37
CA PRO A 246 -16.87 13.03 -17.08
C PRO A 246 -17.60 12.36 -18.25
N THR A 247 -17.40 12.86 -19.49
CA THR A 247 -18.06 12.37 -20.71
C THR A 247 -17.65 10.95 -21.10
N LEU A 248 -16.45 10.51 -20.69
CA LEU A 248 -15.91 9.18 -21.02
C LEU A 248 -16.27 8.11 -19.97
N HIS A 249 -16.81 8.51 -18.82
CA HIS A 249 -17.12 7.61 -17.71
C HIS A 249 -18.58 7.15 -17.64
N SER A 250 -19.42 7.46 -18.62
CA SER A 250 -20.74 6.86 -18.75
C SER A 250 -20.59 5.34 -18.89
N LYS A 251 -20.98 4.61 -17.84
CA LYS A 251 -20.93 3.15 -17.74
C LYS A 251 -21.59 2.50 -18.96
N TYR A 252 -20.84 1.69 -19.70
CA TYR A 252 -21.43 0.77 -20.66
C TYR A 252 -21.95 -0.46 -19.91
N GLU A 253 -23.27 -0.64 -19.87
CA GLU A 253 -23.87 -1.93 -19.52
C GLU A 253 -23.83 -2.85 -20.75
N LEU A 254 -22.97 -3.86 -20.72
CA LEU A 254 -23.06 -4.97 -21.68
C LEU A 254 -24.02 -6.02 -21.11
N ILE A 255 -25.17 -6.17 -21.74
CA ILE A 255 -26.12 -7.26 -21.48
C ILE A 255 -25.67 -8.47 -22.31
N ASP A 256 -25.18 -9.53 -21.66
CA ASP A 256 -24.94 -10.82 -22.32
C ASP A 256 -26.29 -11.50 -22.60
N LEU A 257 -26.82 -11.28 -23.82
CA LEU A 257 -28.12 -11.79 -24.28
C LEU A 257 -28.22 -13.32 -24.33
N LYS A 258 -27.11 -14.07 -24.20
CA LYS A 258 -27.13 -15.54 -24.25
C LYS A 258 -27.29 -16.23 -22.89
N LYS A 259 -27.12 -15.51 -21.77
CA LYS A 259 -27.08 -16.13 -20.42
C LYS A 259 -28.05 -15.56 -19.38
N ASN A 260 -28.89 -14.57 -19.72
CA ASN A 260 -29.79 -13.90 -18.75
C ASN A 260 -29.07 -13.46 -17.45
N LYS A 261 -27.77 -13.16 -17.53
CA LYS A 261 -26.97 -12.64 -16.42
C LYS A 261 -26.50 -11.25 -16.79
N GLN A 262 -27.04 -10.23 -16.11
CA GLN A 262 -26.47 -8.90 -16.14
C GLN A 262 -25.07 -8.95 -15.52
N ARG A 263 -24.07 -8.56 -16.29
CA ARG A 263 -22.70 -8.43 -15.80
C ARG A 263 -22.21 -7.04 -16.16
N LEU A 264 -22.11 -6.17 -15.16
CA LEU A 264 -21.39 -4.91 -15.29
C LEU A 264 -19.91 -5.24 -15.51
N LEU A 265 -19.46 -5.17 -16.75
CA LEU A 265 -18.04 -5.26 -17.08
C LEU A 265 -17.44 -3.86 -16.83
N ASN A 266 -16.53 -3.77 -15.86
CA ASN A 266 -15.60 -2.64 -15.80
C ASN A 266 -14.73 -2.73 -17.05
N ILE A 267 -15.03 -1.93 -18.07
CA ILE A 267 -14.08 -1.69 -19.15
C ILE A 267 -12.87 -1.00 -18.51
N PRO A 268 -11.64 -1.52 -18.70
CA PRO A 268 -10.44 -0.84 -18.21
C PRO A 268 -10.40 0.58 -18.76
N TYR A 269 -10.26 1.56 -17.87
CA TYR A 269 -10.24 2.99 -18.19
C TYR A 269 -9.25 3.33 -19.33
N ASP A 270 -8.16 2.58 -19.44
CA ASP A 270 -7.14 2.73 -20.48
C ASP A 270 -7.65 2.46 -21.91
N GLU A 271 -8.69 1.65 -22.10
CA GLU A 271 -9.27 1.38 -23.44
C GLU A 271 -10.17 2.51 -23.94
N ILE A 272 -10.75 3.28 -23.02
CA ILE A 272 -11.69 4.38 -23.33
C ILE A 272 -10.93 5.64 -23.77
N LEU A 273 -9.79 5.93 -23.14
CA LEU A 273 -8.99 7.13 -23.39
C LEU A 273 -8.37 7.22 -24.79
N ASN A 274 -8.08 6.08 -25.43
CA ASN A 274 -7.39 6.05 -26.73
C ASN A 274 -8.27 6.47 -27.93
N LYS A 275 -9.56 6.78 -27.71
CA LYS A 275 -10.54 7.00 -28.80
C LYS A 275 -11.23 8.36 -28.81
N SER A 276 -10.99 9.26 -27.87
CA SER A 276 -11.80 10.48 -27.74
C SER A 276 -11.15 11.72 -28.35
N GLU A 277 -11.89 12.42 -29.19
CA GLU A 277 -11.61 13.78 -29.67
C GLU A 277 -11.68 14.84 -28.54
N ASP A 278 -12.13 14.49 -27.32
CA ASP A 278 -12.38 15.41 -26.18
C ASP A 278 -11.15 16.04 -25.50
N ASN A 279 -9.92 15.80 -25.98
CA ASN A 279 -8.72 16.45 -25.43
C ASN A 279 -8.59 17.95 -25.84
N TYR A 280 -9.46 18.46 -26.72
CA TYR A 280 -9.37 19.84 -27.21
C TYR A 280 -9.51 20.86 -26.07
N GLY A 281 -8.49 21.72 -25.94
CA GLY A 281 -8.50 22.90 -25.07
C GLY A 281 -7.82 22.73 -23.71
N TYR A 282 -7.43 21.52 -23.30
CA TYR A 282 -6.67 21.33 -22.06
C TYR A 282 -5.16 21.48 -22.27
N ARG A 283 -4.51 22.11 -21.30
CA ARG A 283 -3.05 22.34 -21.27
C ARG A 283 -2.50 22.04 -19.88
N LEU A 284 -1.36 21.36 -19.85
CA LEU A 284 -0.59 21.11 -18.64
C LEU A 284 0.64 22.00 -18.63
N GLU A 285 0.95 22.55 -17.46
CA GLU A 285 2.21 23.23 -17.16
C GLU A 285 2.88 22.50 -15.99
N ILE A 286 4.03 21.90 -16.25
CA ILE A 286 4.77 21.04 -15.32
C ILE A 286 6.04 21.78 -14.91
N ILE A 287 6.07 22.25 -13.68
CA ILE A 287 7.19 22.99 -13.10
C ILE A 287 8.02 22.01 -12.29
N ILE A 288 9.27 21.82 -12.67
CA ILE A 288 10.24 21.02 -11.94
C ILE A 288 11.21 21.99 -11.25
N SER A 289 11.48 21.74 -9.97
CA SER A 289 12.39 22.55 -9.15
C SER A 289 13.28 21.65 -8.32
N LYS A 290 14.47 22.16 -7.99
CA LYS A 290 15.43 21.52 -7.08
C LYS A 290 14.84 21.37 -5.68
N GLN A 291 15.53 20.63 -4.80
CA GLN A 291 15.08 20.40 -3.41
C GLN A 291 14.83 21.69 -2.62
N ASN A 292 15.62 22.73 -2.88
CA ASN A 292 15.53 24.07 -2.29
C ASN A 292 14.47 24.97 -2.98
N PHE A 293 13.60 24.40 -3.83
CA PHE A 293 12.59 25.11 -4.63
C PHE A 293 13.15 26.07 -5.70
N GLU A 294 14.46 26.04 -5.97
CA GLU A 294 15.03 26.74 -7.12
C GLU A 294 14.47 26.13 -8.41
N HIS A 295 13.95 26.98 -9.31
CA HIS A 295 13.38 26.56 -10.58
C HIS A 295 14.42 25.82 -11.44
N LEU A 296 14.03 24.67 -12.01
CA LEU A 296 14.86 23.94 -12.97
C LEU A 296 14.30 24.14 -14.38
N ILE A 297 13.03 23.83 -14.59
CA ILE A 297 12.38 23.91 -15.90
C ILE A 297 10.86 23.99 -15.76
N THR A 298 10.22 24.61 -16.76
CA THR A 298 8.77 24.53 -16.98
C THR A 298 8.51 23.85 -18.32
N LEU A 299 7.77 22.74 -18.31
CA LEU A 299 7.32 22.04 -19.50
C LEU A 299 5.84 22.38 -19.73
N THR A 300 5.48 22.69 -20.98
CA THR A 300 4.07 22.92 -21.36
C THR A 300 3.66 21.92 -22.42
N THR A 301 2.51 21.28 -22.26
CA THR A 301 2.00 20.30 -23.23
C THR A 301 0.48 20.27 -23.27
N ASN A 302 -0.07 20.04 -24.46
CA ASN A 302 -1.49 19.72 -24.66
C ASN A 302 -1.69 18.21 -24.90
N LYS A 303 -0.60 17.42 -24.88
CA LYS A 303 -0.62 15.96 -25.03
C LYS A 303 -0.95 15.31 -23.69
N ILE A 304 -2.23 15.15 -23.44
CA ILE A 304 -2.79 14.56 -22.22
C ILE A 304 -3.18 13.10 -22.49
N ASN A 305 -3.25 12.27 -21.43
CA ASN A 305 -3.64 10.86 -21.51
C ASN A 305 -2.71 9.98 -22.38
N GLN A 306 -1.47 10.41 -22.57
CA GLN A 306 -0.46 9.71 -23.37
C GLN A 306 0.95 9.97 -22.86
N ASP A 307 1.90 9.15 -23.30
CA ASP A 307 3.32 9.32 -22.97
C ASP A 307 3.89 10.56 -23.68
N ASN A 308 4.58 11.39 -22.90
CA ASN A 308 5.35 12.53 -23.33
C ASN A 308 6.82 12.32 -22.99
N GLU A 309 7.71 13.05 -23.65
CA GLU A 309 9.15 12.95 -23.42
C GLU A 309 9.79 14.33 -23.33
N PHE A 310 10.75 14.47 -22.42
CA PHE A 310 11.70 15.56 -22.37
C PHE A 310 13.11 15.01 -22.13
N ILE A 311 14.12 15.63 -22.73
CA ILE A 311 15.51 15.20 -22.62
C ILE A 311 16.31 16.25 -21.86
N PHE A 312 16.92 15.84 -20.74
CA PHE A 312 17.86 16.64 -19.99
C PHE A 312 19.30 16.27 -20.36
N PRO A 313 20.23 17.23 -20.48
CA PRO A 313 21.65 16.95 -20.34
C PRO A 313 21.94 16.30 -18.98
N LEU A 314 22.80 15.28 -18.95
CA LEU A 314 23.13 14.59 -17.70
C LEU A 314 23.78 15.53 -16.67
N SER A 315 24.51 16.56 -17.14
CA SER A 315 25.15 17.59 -16.30
C SER A 315 24.18 18.41 -15.46
N ASP A 316 22.92 18.50 -15.90
CA ASP A 316 21.95 19.43 -15.32
C ASP A 316 21.13 18.78 -14.20
N ILE A 317 21.28 17.46 -14.03
CA ILE A 317 20.45 16.64 -13.15
C ILE A 317 21.29 15.89 -12.12
N ASN A 318 20.94 16.08 -10.86
CA ASN A 318 21.39 15.24 -9.76
C ASN A 318 20.58 13.93 -9.77
N LEU A 319 21.24 12.83 -10.13
CA LEU A 319 20.62 11.50 -10.07
C LEU A 319 20.30 11.11 -8.63
N TRP A 320 19.16 10.45 -8.47
CA TRP A 320 18.82 9.77 -7.23
C TRP A 320 19.62 8.47 -7.12
N SER A 321 20.26 8.26 -5.99
CA SER A 321 20.86 6.98 -5.58
C SER A 321 20.72 6.80 -4.06
N PRO A 322 20.88 5.59 -3.53
CA PRO A 322 20.95 5.37 -2.08
C PRO A 322 21.94 6.28 -1.34
N LYS A 323 23.08 6.62 -1.97
CA LYS A 323 24.09 7.54 -1.40
C LYS A 323 23.71 9.01 -1.56
N ASN A 324 22.97 9.35 -2.61
CA ASN A 324 22.51 10.70 -2.90
C ASN A 324 21.01 10.66 -3.27
N PRO A 325 20.10 10.60 -2.28
CA PRO A 325 18.66 10.43 -2.53
C PRO A 325 18.00 11.76 -2.96
N TYR A 326 18.53 12.38 -4.03
CA TYR A 326 18.09 13.68 -4.51
C TYR A 326 16.70 13.60 -5.14
N LEU A 327 15.77 14.43 -4.68
CA LEU A 327 14.38 14.50 -5.14
C LEU A 327 14.07 15.90 -5.68
N TYR A 328 13.57 15.98 -6.90
CA TYR A 328 13.04 17.21 -7.45
C TYR A 328 11.58 17.38 -7.03
N ASN A 329 11.19 18.62 -6.76
CA ASN A 329 9.81 18.99 -6.52
C ASN A 329 9.10 19.23 -7.87
N ILE A 330 7.89 18.70 -8.02
CA ILE A 330 7.06 18.90 -9.20
C ILE A 330 5.78 19.62 -8.79
N ARG A 331 5.43 20.68 -9.50
CA ARG A 331 4.07 21.25 -9.50
C ARG A 331 3.47 21.14 -10.88
N ILE A 332 2.20 20.76 -10.96
CA ILE A 332 1.49 20.61 -12.24
C ILE A 332 0.24 21.46 -12.16
N HIS A 333 0.12 22.41 -13.10
CA HIS A 333 -1.07 23.21 -13.30
C HIS A 333 -1.85 22.67 -14.50
N LEU A 334 -3.15 22.51 -14.33
CA LEU A 334 -4.09 22.18 -15.40
C LEU A 334 -4.87 23.42 -15.79
N TYR A 335 -4.97 23.67 -17.10
CA TYR A 335 -5.75 24.74 -17.69
C TYR A 335 -6.74 24.21 -18.73
N LYS A 336 -7.83 24.94 -18.96
CA LYS A 336 -8.71 24.80 -20.13
C LYS A 336 -8.89 26.16 -20.78
N SER A 337 -8.49 26.31 -22.04
CA SER A 337 -8.57 27.58 -22.78
C SER A 337 -8.04 28.76 -21.94
N ASP A 338 -6.86 28.57 -21.33
CA ASP A 338 -6.16 29.48 -20.41
C ASP A 338 -6.82 29.78 -19.05
N THR A 339 -7.98 29.19 -18.78
CA THR A 339 -8.58 29.23 -17.43
C THR A 339 -7.93 28.15 -16.56
N PHE A 340 -7.40 28.54 -15.40
CA PHE A 340 -6.83 27.62 -14.42
C PHE A 340 -7.91 26.70 -13.81
N ILE A 341 -7.61 25.41 -13.70
CA ILE A 341 -8.52 24.38 -13.17
C ILE A 341 -8.01 23.85 -11.82
N GLU A 342 -6.79 23.34 -11.78
CA GLU A 342 -6.19 22.82 -10.54
C GLU A 342 -4.67 22.90 -10.53
N GLU A 343 -4.12 22.77 -9.32
CA GLU A 343 -2.72 22.51 -9.06
C GLU A 343 -2.60 21.23 -8.24
N ILE A 344 -1.64 20.38 -8.62
CA ILE A 344 -1.15 19.28 -7.78
C ILE A 344 0.35 19.40 -7.56
N SER A 345 0.82 18.83 -6.45
CA SER A 345 2.25 18.69 -6.17
C SER A 345 2.68 17.22 -6.19
N SER A 346 3.90 16.97 -6.63
CA SER A 346 4.52 15.65 -6.70
C SER A 346 6.04 15.79 -6.51
N TYR A 347 6.77 14.69 -6.66
CA TYR A 347 8.22 14.67 -6.64
C TYR A 347 8.77 13.60 -7.58
N ILE A 348 10.02 13.75 -7.99
CA ILE A 348 10.73 12.74 -8.77
C ILE A 348 12.19 12.61 -8.34
N GLY A 349 12.66 11.38 -8.22
CA GLY A 349 14.10 11.08 -8.20
C GLY A 349 14.48 10.47 -9.54
N PHE A 350 15.31 11.14 -10.34
CA PHE A 350 15.78 10.60 -11.61
C PHE A 350 16.69 9.40 -11.35
N ARG A 351 16.20 8.21 -11.65
CA ARG A 351 16.90 6.93 -11.45
C ARG A 351 16.43 5.90 -12.47
N GLN A 352 17.30 4.97 -12.79
CA GLN A 352 16.95 3.80 -13.59
C GLN A 352 17.28 2.55 -12.78
N ILE A 353 16.35 1.59 -12.76
CA ILE A 353 16.57 0.26 -12.19
C ILE A 353 16.34 -0.73 -13.33
N SER A 354 17.29 -1.64 -13.48
CA SER A 354 17.20 -2.79 -14.39
C SER A 354 17.45 -4.07 -13.59
N LEU A 355 16.80 -5.15 -13.99
CA LEU A 355 17.07 -6.47 -13.41
C LEU A 355 18.38 -7.01 -13.98
N CYS A 356 19.31 -7.40 -13.11
CA CYS A 356 20.40 -8.30 -13.45
C CYS A 356 19.91 -9.76 -13.28
N TYR A 357 19.11 -10.21 -14.23
CA TYR A 357 18.81 -11.63 -14.42
C TYR A 357 19.70 -12.11 -15.56
N TRP A 358 20.36 -13.26 -15.42
CA TRP A 358 21.16 -13.83 -16.50
C TRP A 358 20.22 -14.57 -17.46
N PRO A 359 19.81 -14.00 -18.61
CA PRO A 359 18.75 -14.59 -19.42
C PRO A 359 19.16 -15.97 -19.97
N ASP A 360 20.43 -16.11 -20.31
CA ASP A 360 21.00 -17.32 -20.90
C ASP A 360 21.40 -18.36 -19.84
N GLY A 361 21.73 -17.91 -18.63
CA GLY A 361 22.19 -18.77 -17.53
C GLY A 361 21.13 -19.05 -16.47
N LEU A 362 19.96 -18.39 -16.57
CA LEU A 362 18.89 -18.31 -15.58
C LEU A 362 19.43 -17.91 -14.20
N TYR A 363 19.83 -18.92 -13.42
CA TYR A 363 20.42 -18.76 -12.10
C TYR A 363 21.93 -18.54 -12.14
N ARG A 364 22.63 -18.85 -13.22
CA ARG A 364 24.10 -18.85 -13.26
C ARG A 364 24.61 -17.67 -14.08
N ALA A 365 25.59 -16.93 -13.54
CA ALA A 365 26.27 -15.93 -14.36
C ALA A 365 27.06 -16.63 -15.49
N PRO A 366 27.07 -16.06 -16.71
CA PRO A 366 27.70 -16.69 -17.88
C PRO A 366 29.22 -16.76 -17.78
N THR A 367 29.86 -15.81 -17.09
CA THR A 367 31.32 -15.77 -16.88
C THR A 367 31.68 -15.31 -15.47
N ASP A 368 32.96 -15.35 -15.14
CA ASP A 368 33.46 -14.84 -13.86
C ASP A 368 33.37 -13.31 -13.77
N GLU A 369 33.69 -12.64 -14.88
CA GLU A 369 33.57 -11.18 -15.02
C GLU A 369 32.13 -10.73 -14.82
N ALA A 370 31.16 -11.54 -15.23
CA ALA A 370 29.74 -11.30 -15.02
C ALA A 370 29.36 -11.32 -13.52
N TYR A 371 29.88 -12.28 -12.73
CA TYR A 371 29.69 -12.26 -11.28
C TYR A 371 30.29 -11.01 -10.63
N LYS A 372 31.53 -10.66 -11.03
CA LYS A 372 32.20 -9.47 -10.52
C LYS A 372 31.42 -8.21 -10.85
N TYR A 373 31.01 -8.07 -12.11
CA TYR A 373 30.27 -6.91 -12.61
C TYR A 373 28.99 -6.68 -11.82
N ASP A 374 28.17 -7.71 -11.59
CA ASP A 374 26.94 -7.58 -10.80
C ASP A 374 27.20 -7.03 -9.39
N ILE A 375 28.23 -7.53 -8.71
CA ILE A 375 28.59 -7.07 -7.36
C ILE A 375 29.16 -5.65 -7.39
N GLU A 376 29.99 -5.33 -8.39
CA GLU A 376 30.49 -3.97 -8.61
C GLU A 376 29.35 -2.98 -8.86
N GLN A 377 28.34 -3.35 -9.65
CA GLN A 377 27.16 -2.51 -9.88
C GLN A 377 26.40 -2.28 -8.58
N MET A 378 26.19 -3.31 -7.76
CA MET A 378 25.53 -3.13 -6.46
C MET A 378 26.33 -2.19 -5.55
N LYS A 379 27.66 -2.32 -5.54
CA LYS A 379 28.53 -1.43 -4.77
C LYS A 379 28.52 0.01 -5.30
N LEU A 380 28.51 0.20 -6.63
CA LEU A 380 28.40 1.51 -7.27
C LEU A 380 27.06 2.19 -6.97
N LEU A 381 25.99 1.41 -6.86
CA LEU A 381 24.67 1.88 -6.41
C LEU A 381 24.65 2.20 -4.91
N GLY A 382 25.74 1.97 -4.17
CA GLY A 382 25.88 2.30 -2.76
C GLY A 382 25.37 1.23 -1.79
N PHE A 383 25.05 0.02 -2.28
CA PHE A 383 24.75 -1.10 -1.40
C PHE A 383 26.03 -1.63 -0.73
N ASN A 384 25.91 -2.04 0.53
CA ASN A 384 26.99 -2.66 1.30
C ASN A 384 26.64 -4.09 1.75
N THR A 385 25.42 -4.56 1.46
CA THR A 385 24.91 -5.88 1.80
C THR A 385 24.06 -6.45 0.67
N LEU A 386 24.26 -7.73 0.34
CA LEU A 386 23.44 -8.48 -0.63
C LEU A 386 22.69 -9.61 0.09
N ARG A 387 21.37 -9.64 -0.08
CA ARG A 387 20.56 -10.82 0.30
C ARG A 387 20.42 -11.74 -0.91
N LYS A 388 20.85 -12.99 -0.77
CA LYS A 388 20.62 -14.02 -1.78
C LYS A 388 19.41 -14.86 -1.42
N HIS A 389 18.32 -14.65 -2.14
CA HIS A 389 17.01 -15.20 -1.80
C HIS A 389 16.82 -16.63 -2.33
N MET A 390 16.49 -17.55 -1.42
CA MET A 390 16.08 -18.95 -1.68
C MET A 390 16.97 -19.74 -2.65
N LYS A 391 18.26 -19.43 -2.71
CA LYS A 391 19.25 -20.05 -3.60
C LYS A 391 20.66 -19.83 -3.06
N THR A 392 21.53 -20.83 -3.17
CA THR A 392 22.98 -20.68 -2.96
C THR A 392 23.72 -20.33 -4.25
N GLU A 393 24.80 -19.55 -4.14
CA GLU A 393 25.67 -19.26 -5.28
C GLU A 393 26.88 -20.18 -5.35
N THR A 394 27.59 -20.09 -6.47
CA THR A 394 28.93 -20.68 -6.57
C THR A 394 29.91 -19.97 -5.65
N SER A 395 30.92 -20.69 -5.14
CA SER A 395 32.01 -20.10 -4.32
C SER A 395 32.65 -18.86 -4.95
N ARG A 396 32.65 -18.78 -6.28
CA ARG A 396 33.25 -17.67 -7.01
C ARG A 396 32.51 -16.34 -6.82
N TRP A 397 31.19 -16.39 -6.66
CA TRP A 397 30.41 -15.19 -6.36
C TRP A 397 30.73 -14.63 -4.96
N TYR A 398 30.86 -15.52 -3.95
CA TYR A 398 31.26 -15.10 -2.60
C TYR A 398 32.68 -14.55 -2.57
N TYR A 399 33.62 -15.16 -3.31
CA TYR A 399 34.97 -14.63 -3.47
C TYR A 399 34.96 -13.16 -3.93
N TRP A 400 34.13 -12.83 -4.93
CA TRP A 400 34.01 -11.44 -5.37
C TRP A 400 33.33 -10.54 -4.35
N CYS A 401 32.37 -11.04 -3.56
CA CYS A 401 31.81 -10.29 -2.45
C CYS A 401 32.88 -9.95 -1.41
N ASP A 402 33.73 -10.91 -1.05
CA ASP A 402 34.83 -10.71 -0.11
C ASP A 402 35.84 -9.68 -0.65
N VAL A 403 36.30 -9.86 -1.89
CA VAL A 403 37.26 -8.96 -2.56
C VAL A 403 36.72 -7.54 -2.69
N LEU A 404 35.43 -7.42 -3.05
CA LEU A 404 34.78 -6.12 -3.23
C LEU A 404 34.23 -5.56 -1.91
N GLY A 405 34.37 -6.25 -0.78
CA GLY A 405 33.92 -5.78 0.53
C GLY A 405 32.41 -5.62 0.64
N MET A 406 31.67 -6.65 0.28
CA MET A 406 30.20 -6.71 0.31
C MET A 406 29.74 -7.74 1.36
N LEU A 407 28.89 -7.32 2.30
CA LEU A 407 28.28 -8.24 3.25
C LEU A 407 27.25 -9.14 2.54
N VAL A 408 27.16 -10.40 2.93
CA VAL A 408 26.22 -11.36 2.32
C VAL A 408 25.28 -11.93 3.37
N TRP A 409 23.98 -11.76 3.13
CA TRP A 409 22.91 -12.52 3.78
C TRP A 409 22.50 -13.67 2.86
N GLN A 410 22.88 -14.88 3.22
CA GLN A 410 22.59 -16.08 2.42
C GLN A 410 21.35 -16.81 2.94
N ASP A 411 20.25 -16.81 2.16
CA ASP A 411 19.09 -17.66 2.44
C ASP A 411 19.37 -19.10 1.96
N MET A 412 18.82 -20.10 2.65
CA MET A 412 18.88 -21.49 2.16
C MET A 412 17.78 -21.73 1.10
N PRO A 413 18.00 -22.62 0.12
CA PRO A 413 16.92 -23.10 -0.74
C PRO A 413 15.96 -23.92 0.14
N ALA A 414 14.93 -23.28 0.66
CA ALA A 414 13.94 -23.89 1.54
C ALA A 414 12.56 -23.70 0.90
N GLY A 415 12.03 -24.76 0.29
CA GLY A 415 10.67 -24.80 -0.22
C GLY A 415 9.67 -25.23 0.86
N ASP A 416 8.38 -25.21 0.51
CA ASP A 416 7.32 -25.77 1.36
C ASP A 416 7.59 -27.26 1.63
N SER A 417 7.46 -27.67 2.89
CA SER A 417 7.48 -29.09 3.24
C SER A 417 6.21 -29.74 2.71
N PHE A 418 6.30 -30.49 1.63
CA PHE A 418 5.20 -31.37 1.20
C PHE A 418 4.94 -32.42 2.28
N GLU A 419 3.69 -32.54 2.71
CA GLU A 419 3.27 -33.63 3.60
C GLU A 419 3.59 -34.98 2.94
N GLY A 420 4.37 -35.82 3.61
CA GLY A 420 4.66 -37.19 3.17
C GLY A 420 6.10 -37.49 2.76
N TYR A 421 6.98 -36.49 2.65
CA TYR A 421 8.42 -36.73 2.50
C TYR A 421 9.17 -36.16 3.70
N GLU A 422 9.59 -37.03 4.63
CA GLU A 422 10.78 -36.74 5.43
C GLU A 422 11.96 -36.70 4.45
N ILE A 423 12.24 -35.54 3.86
CA ILE A 423 13.57 -35.30 3.29
C ILE A 423 14.49 -35.25 4.50
N GLU A 424 15.07 -36.41 4.79
CA GLU A 424 16.04 -36.60 5.84
C GLU A 424 17.06 -35.46 5.81
N LEU A 425 17.35 -34.98 7.01
CA LEU A 425 18.40 -34.02 7.35
C LEU A 425 19.81 -34.40 6.85
N GLU A 426 19.97 -35.41 5.98
CA GLU A 426 21.22 -35.74 5.28
C GLU A 426 21.73 -34.56 4.43
N HIS A 427 20.84 -33.79 3.78
CA HIS A 427 21.24 -32.61 3.02
C HIS A 427 21.78 -31.49 3.95
N ASP A 428 21.17 -31.34 5.13
CA ASP A 428 21.62 -30.39 6.16
C ASP A 428 22.93 -30.85 6.83
N LYS A 429 23.21 -32.16 6.90
CA LYS A 429 24.52 -32.71 7.35
C LYS A 429 25.62 -32.50 6.32
N GLN A 430 25.37 -32.72 5.02
CA GLN A 430 26.38 -32.47 3.98
C GLN A 430 26.73 -30.98 3.86
N LEU A 431 25.75 -30.09 4.02
CA LEU A 431 25.98 -28.64 4.04
C LEU A 431 26.69 -28.16 5.32
N ARG A 432 26.47 -28.82 6.48
CA ARG A 432 27.28 -28.62 7.69
C ARG A 432 28.72 -29.14 7.52
N LEU A 433 28.94 -30.23 6.80
CA LEU A 433 30.30 -30.69 6.46
C LEU A 433 31.04 -29.70 5.53
N HIS A 434 30.33 -29.01 4.63
CA HIS A 434 30.89 -27.88 3.89
C HIS A 434 31.14 -26.63 4.75
N ARG A 435 30.45 -26.50 5.89
CA ARG A 435 30.60 -25.43 6.88
C ARG A 435 31.86 -25.59 7.72
N ASP A 436 32.22 -26.84 8.06
CA ASP A 436 33.37 -27.14 8.94
C ASP A 436 34.69 -27.39 8.17
N ASN A 437 34.64 -27.79 6.89
CA ASN A 437 35.84 -28.04 6.09
C ASN A 437 36.41 -26.81 5.33
N ARG A 438 35.82 -25.61 5.50
CA ARG A 438 36.42 -24.36 5.00
C ARG A 438 37.16 -23.64 6.13
N THR A 439 38.45 -23.94 6.17
CA THR A 439 39.52 -23.40 6.99
C THR A 439 39.51 -21.86 7.14
N ASN A 440 39.41 -21.42 8.41
CA ASN A 440 40.20 -20.38 9.07
C ASN A 440 40.35 -18.93 8.54
N ASN A 441 39.71 -18.45 7.46
CA ASN A 441 39.95 -17.06 7.02
C ASN A 441 38.76 -16.27 6.40
N LEU A 442 37.50 -16.66 6.66
CA LEU A 442 36.33 -15.92 6.15
C LEU A 442 35.49 -15.34 7.30
N PRO A 443 35.08 -14.06 7.26
CA PRO A 443 34.03 -13.56 8.14
C PRO A 443 32.73 -14.33 7.82
N LEU A 444 32.24 -15.07 8.81
CA LEU A 444 31.01 -15.86 8.71
C LEU A 444 29.84 -14.97 8.24
N PRO A 445 29.15 -15.30 7.12
CA PRO A 445 27.88 -14.65 6.82
C PRO A 445 26.87 -15.01 7.91
N PHE A 446 26.09 -14.02 8.36
CA PHE A 446 24.93 -14.25 9.22
C PHE A 446 23.91 -15.06 8.45
N LEU A 447 23.85 -16.37 8.71
CA LEU A 447 22.88 -17.29 8.13
C LEU A 447 21.60 -17.26 8.95
N VAL A 448 20.53 -16.71 8.39
CA VAL A 448 19.17 -16.80 8.96
C VAL A 448 18.34 -17.68 8.04
N ASN A 449 17.83 -18.77 8.59
CA ASN A 449 16.85 -19.62 7.93
C ASN A 449 15.45 -19.16 8.36
N GLU A 450 14.58 -18.78 7.43
CA GLU A 450 13.17 -18.47 7.74
C GLU A 450 12.38 -19.71 8.21
N ASN A 451 12.98 -20.92 8.16
CA ASN A 451 12.42 -22.19 8.65
C ASN A 451 13.10 -22.74 9.91
N ILE A 452 13.39 -21.91 10.91
CA ILE A 452 13.74 -22.44 12.24
C ILE A 452 12.44 -22.80 12.97
N ASN A 453 12.04 -24.06 12.92
CA ASN A 453 11.12 -24.66 13.90
C ASN A 453 11.96 -25.44 14.93
N PRO A 454 12.45 -24.82 16.02
CA PRO A 454 13.41 -25.46 16.90
C PRO A 454 12.75 -26.41 17.93
N ARG A 455 11.41 -26.53 17.97
CA ARG A 455 10.73 -27.24 19.06
C ARG A 455 10.57 -28.75 18.88
N LYS A 456 10.54 -29.30 17.65
CA LYS A 456 10.33 -30.76 17.47
C LYS A 456 11.56 -31.61 17.83
N LYS A 457 12.78 -31.08 17.74
CA LYS A 457 14.01 -31.83 18.06
C LYS A 457 14.34 -31.88 19.56
N LEU A 458 13.95 -30.86 20.34
CA LEU A 458 14.26 -30.83 21.78
C LEU A 458 13.32 -31.74 22.61
N ILE A 459 12.04 -31.82 22.24
CA ILE A 459 11.02 -32.57 23.01
C ILE A 459 11.17 -34.09 22.83
N ARG A 460 11.57 -34.58 21.64
CA ARG A 460 11.83 -36.02 21.43
C ARG A 460 13.07 -36.52 22.18
N ARG A 461 14.10 -35.67 22.36
CA ARG A 461 15.34 -36.03 23.07
C ARG A 461 15.19 -36.07 24.59
N TYR A 462 14.17 -35.40 25.16
CA TYR A 462 13.85 -35.47 26.58
C TYR A 462 12.91 -36.64 26.93
N LYS A 463 12.02 -37.07 26.02
CA LYS A 463 11.17 -38.24 26.26
C LYS A 463 11.92 -39.58 26.21
N SER A 464 13.01 -39.69 25.46
CA SER A 464 13.81 -40.92 25.40
C SER A 464 14.87 -41.04 26.51
N LYS A 465 14.90 -40.13 27.48
CA LYS A 465 15.73 -40.20 28.69
C LYS A 465 14.90 -40.28 29.98
N LEU A 466 13.57 -40.35 29.86
CA LEU A 466 12.60 -40.48 30.95
C LEU A 466 11.65 -41.70 30.77
N GLN A 467 12.00 -42.60 29.86
CA GLN A 467 11.62 -44.01 29.85
C GLN A 467 12.90 -44.81 30.00
#